data_AF-A0A522BZN3-F1
#
_entry.id   AF-A0A522BZN3-F1
#
_cell.length_a   1.000
_cell.length_b   1.000
_cell.length_c   1.000
_cell.angle_alpha   90.00
_cell.angle_beta   90.00
_cell.angle_gamma   90.00
#
_symmetry.space_group_name_H-M   'P 1'
#
loop_
_entity.id
_entity.type
_entity.pdbx_description
1 polymer ?
#
loop_
_entity_poly.entity_id
_entity_poly.type
_entity_poly.pdbx_seq_one_letter_code
_entity_poly.pdbx_strand_id
1 'polypeptide(L)' 'DRINRTGTTVVMATHDAAIVDSMRRRVVELSDGKVVRDQARGVYGYGS' A
#
# COMPACT_ATOMS: atom_id res chain seq x y z
N ASP A 1 22.89 1.67 4.06
CA ASP A 1 22.14 2.18 2.88
C ASP A 1 22.40 1.42 1.58
N ARG A 2 21.78 0.25 1.31
CA ARG A 2 22.00 -0.40 -0.02
C ARG A 2 21.00 -1.43 -0.56
N ILE A 3 19.78 -1.54 -0.05
CA ILE A 3 18.82 -2.54 -0.57
C ILE A 3 17.74 -1.91 -1.47
N ASN A 4 17.37 -0.64 -1.26
CA ASN A 4 16.24 -0.03 -1.97
C ASN A 4 16.61 0.60 -3.34
N ARG A 5 17.76 0.25 -3.93
CA ARG A 5 18.23 0.77 -5.23
C ARG A 5 17.99 -0.19 -6.41
N THR A 6 17.46 -1.37 -6.16
CA THR A 6 16.95 -2.30 -7.16
C THR A 6 15.45 -2.05 -7.24
N GLY A 7 14.88 -1.85 -8.43
CA GLY A 7 13.45 -1.58 -8.65
C GLY A 7 12.53 -2.75 -8.30
N THR A 8 12.66 -3.31 -7.10
CA THR A 8 11.95 -4.49 -6.62
C THR A 8 10.62 -4.07 -6.02
N THR A 9 9.53 -4.54 -6.62
CA THR A 9 8.19 -4.43 -6.04
C THR A 9 8.05 -5.43 -4.90
N VAL A 10 7.71 -4.95 -3.70
CA VAL A 10 7.43 -5.79 -2.52
C VAL A 10 5.93 -5.74 -2.26
N VAL A 11 5.32 -6.92 -2.14
CA VAL A 11 3.92 -7.08 -1.72
C VAL A 11 3.91 -7.75 -0.35
N MET A 12 3.14 -7.20 0.58
CA MET A 12 2.92 -7.77 1.90
C MET A 12 1.43 -8.08 2.06
N ALA A 13 1.11 -9.31 2.47
CA ALA A 13 -0.23 -9.73 2.85
C ALA A 13 -0.22 -10.08 4.34
N THR A 14 -1.09 -9.42 5.11
CA THR A 14 -1.26 -9.68 6.54
C THR A 14 -2.71 -9.40 6.93
N HIS A 15 -3.19 -10.09 7.97
CA HIS A 15 -4.47 -9.79 8.61
C HIS A 15 -4.33 -8.72 9.71
N ASP A 16 -3.10 -8.27 10.00
CA ASP A 16 -2.85 -7.23 10.99
C ASP A 16 -3.08 -5.83 10.38
N ALA A 17 -4.25 -5.27 10.68
CA ALA A 17 -4.64 -3.94 10.24
C ALA A 17 -3.75 -2.82 10.82
N ALA A 18 -3.21 -2.99 12.03
CA ALA A 18 -2.37 -1.97 12.66
C ALA A 18 -1.02 -1.83 11.94
N ILE A 19 -0.44 -2.95 11.51
CA ILE A 19 0.77 -2.95 10.69
C ILE A 19 0.49 -2.29 9.34
N VAL A 20 -0.61 -2.65 8.67
CA VAL A 20 -0.98 -2.10 7.35
C VAL A 20 -1.18 -0.58 7.42
N ASP A 21 -1.90 -0.09 8.43
CA ASP A 21 -2.13 1.35 8.62
C ASP A 21 -0.83 2.12 8.91
N SER A 22 0.09 1.51 9.68
CA SER A 22 1.38 2.12 10.01
C SER A 22 2.31 2.25 8.80
N MET A 23 2.19 1.34 7.82
CA MET A 23 3.11 1.25 6.68
C MET A 23 2.97 2.40 5.70
N ARG A 24 1.85 3.13 5.70
CA ARG A 24 1.72 4.36 4.90
C ARG A 24 2.05 4.13 3.40
N ARG A 25 1.78 2.92 2.89
CA ARG A 25 1.92 2.52 1.48
C ARG A 25 0.53 2.37 0.84
N ARG A 26 0.47 1.98 -0.44
CA ARG A 26 -0.80 1.59 -1.07
C ARG A 26 -1.37 0.38 -0.34
N VAL A 27 -2.64 0.44 0.02
CA VAL A 27 -3.36 -0.66 0.68
C VAL A 27 -4.42 -1.17 -0.27
N VAL A 28 -4.43 -2.49 -0.50
CA VAL A 28 -5.46 -3.18 -1.28
C VAL A 28 -6.12 -4.20 -0.37
N GLU A 29 -7.40 -4.03 -0.11
CA GLU A 29 -8.22 -4.93 0.71
C GLU A 29 -9.06 -5.83 -0.18
N LEU A 30 -9.01 -7.12 0.11
CA LEU A 30 -9.75 -8.15 -0.58
C LEU A 30 -10.76 -8.79 0.37
N SER A 31 -12.00 -8.95 -0.08
CA SER A 31 -13.06 -9.66 0.64
C SER A 31 -13.82 -10.54 -0.35
N ASP A 32 -14.00 -11.82 -0.02
CA ASP A 32 -14.66 -12.83 -0.88
C ASP A 32 -14.17 -12.85 -2.34
N GLY A 33 -12.85 -12.68 -2.52
CA GLY A 33 -12.23 -12.65 -3.85
C GLY A 33 -12.45 -11.37 -4.66
N LYS A 34 -13.03 -10.32 -4.05
CA LYS A 34 -13.24 -9.01 -4.67
C LYS A 34 -12.42 -7.94 -3.96
N VAL A 35 -11.88 -6.99 -4.74
CA VAL A 35 -11.25 -5.78 -4.19
C VAL A 35 -12.33 -4.88 -3.63
N VAL A 36 -12.30 -4.64 -2.31
CA VAL A 36 -13.26 -3.76 -1.63
C VAL A 36 -12.66 -2.40 -1.27
N ARG A 37 -11.33 -2.30 -1.23
CA ARG A 37 -10.61 -1.05 -0.94
C ARG A 37 -9.30 -1.02 -1.71
N ASP A 38 -9.03 0.10 -2.37
CA ASP A 38 -7.75 0.40 -2.98
C ASP A 38 -7.38 1.85 -2.68
N GLN A 39 -6.43 2.03 -1.77
CA GLN A 39 -5.96 3.35 -1.35
C GLN A 39 -4.54 3.53 -1.83
N ALA A 40 -4.37 4.16 -3.00
CA ALA A 40 -3.08 4.67 -3.43
C ALA A 40 -2.70 5.85 -2.54
N ARG A 41 -1.61 5.77 -1.78
CA ARG A 41 -1.09 6.93 -1.06
C ARG A 41 -0.39 7.86 -2.06
N GLY A 42 -1.20 8.56 -2.84
CA GLY A 42 -0.83 9.63 -3.75
C GLY A 42 -1.29 10.95 -3.13
N VAL A 43 -0.38 11.92 -3.13
CA VAL A 43 -0.56 13.26 -2.59
C VAL A 43 -1.79 13.93 -3.21
N TYR A 44 -2.68 14.46 -2.36
CA TYR A 44 -3.56 15.55 -2.77
C TYR A 44 -2.67 16.73 -3.15
N GLY A 45 -2.69 17.14 -4.42
CA GLY A 45 -2.08 18.40 -4.84
C GLY A 45 -1.54 18.39 -6.26
N TYR A 46 -2.42 18.61 -7.24
CA TYR A 46 -2.14 19.50 -8.37
C TYR A 46 -3.48 20.03 -8.87
N GLY A 47 -3.70 21.34 -8.73
CA GLY A 47 -4.91 21.96 -9.25
C GLY A 47 -5.27 23.38 -8.81
N SER A 48 -4.34 24.21 -8.32
CA SER A 48 -4.38 25.68 -8.45
C SER A 48 -3.02 26.28 -8.16
#